data_AF-A0A9P5MKM1-F1
#
_entry.id   AF-A0A9P5MKM1-F1
#
_cell.length_a   1.000
_cell.length_b   1.000
_cell.length_c   1.000
_cell.angle_alpha   90.00
_cell.angle_beta   90.00
_cell.angle_gamma   90.00
#
_symmetry.space_group_name_H-M   'P 1'
#
loop_
_entity.id
_entity.type
_entity.pdbx_description
1 polymer ?
#
loop_
_entity_poly.entity_id
_entity_poly.type
_entity_poly.pdbx_seq_one_letter_code
_entity_poly.pdbx_strand_id
1 'polypeptide(L)'
;MESLARYFSSHRPSLDALHLLIPNTNSLTPSQRVTTPTMSRPRVAYVVSETLAKASAALPSNRGRSPMVHALANALGFFKAETLPNLRAFKPSAATSSDLCLFHDSEYIGWCHRIAHTALGF
;
A
#
# COMPACT_ATOMS: atom_id res chain seq x y z
N MET A 1 -23.05 -5.12 8.93
CA MET A 1 -21.85 -4.34 9.33
C MET A 1 -21.25 -4.80 10.67
N GLU A 2 -22.04 -5.23 11.66
CA GLU A 2 -21.51 -5.66 12.98
C GLU A 2 -20.72 -6.98 13.00
N SER A 3 -20.94 -7.87 12.02
CA SER A 3 -20.36 -9.22 12.02
C SER A 3 -18.85 -9.24 11.71
N LEU A 4 -18.36 -8.30 10.90
CA LEU A 4 -16.94 -8.24 10.52
C LEU A 4 -16.09 -7.59 11.61
N ALA A 5 -16.62 -6.60 12.31
CA ALA A 5 -15.94 -5.98 13.45
C ALA A 5 -15.68 -6.99 14.58
N ARG A 6 -16.65 -7.88 14.88
CA ARG A 6 -16.48 -8.97 15.85
C ARG A 6 -15.48 -10.04 15.39
N TYR A 7 -15.42 -10.31 14.08
CA TYR A 7 -14.45 -11.25 13.52
C TYR A 7 -13.01 -10.75 13.71
N PHE A 8 -12.71 -9.49 13.38
CA PHE A 8 -11.38 -8.92 13.58
C PHE A 8 -11.03 -8.66 15.05
N SER A 9 -12.04 -8.50 15.92
CA SER A 9 -11.82 -8.38 17.37
C SER A 9 -11.51 -9.73 18.04
N SER A 10 -11.99 -10.85 17.47
CA SER A 10 -11.75 -12.21 17.97
C SER A 10 -10.56 -12.91 17.31
N HIS A 11 -10.21 -12.52 16.08
CA HIS A 11 -9.11 -13.10 15.30
C HIS A 11 -8.10 -12.00 14.94
N ARG A 12 -7.38 -11.48 15.94
CA ARG A 12 -6.12 -10.79 15.67
C ARG A 12 -5.07 -11.86 15.39
N PRO A 13 -4.61 -12.08 14.14
CA PRO A 13 -3.45 -12.92 13.94
C PRO A 13 -2.29 -12.29 14.70
N SER A 14 -1.62 -13.05 15.56
CA SER A 14 -0.36 -12.58 16.15
C SER A 14 0.61 -12.30 15.02
N LEU A 15 1.47 -11.28 15.18
CA LEU A 15 2.49 -10.95 14.18
C LEU A 15 3.45 -12.13 13.91
N ASP A 16 3.45 -13.14 14.78
CA ASP A 16 4.19 -14.40 14.60
C ASP A 16 3.62 -15.24 13.44
N ALA A 17 2.34 -15.14 13.13
CA ALA A 17 1.68 -15.92 12.08
C ALA A 17 2.11 -15.52 10.65
N LEU A 18 2.67 -14.32 10.46
CA LEU A 18 3.15 -13.85 9.15
C LEU A 18 4.58 -14.32 8.83
N HIS A 19 5.30 -14.94 9.78
CA HIS A 19 6.62 -15.53 9.54
C HIS A 19 6.56 -16.93 8.91
N LEU A 20 5.37 -17.54 8.80
CA LEU A 20 5.18 -18.94 8.40
C LEU A 20 5.20 -19.20 6.88
N LEU A 21 5.51 -18.19 6.06
CA LEU A 21 5.61 -18.33 4.59
C LEU A 21 7.05 -18.50 4.05
N ILE A 22 8.05 -18.67 4.92
CA ILE A 22 9.44 -18.93 4.52
C ILE A 22 9.74 -20.42 4.69
N PRO A 23 10.29 -21.12 3.68
CA PRO A 23 10.53 -22.56 3.74
C PRO A 23 11.39 -22.95 4.96
N ASN A 24 10.95 -24.01 5.63
CA ASN A 24 11.56 -24.62 6.81
C ASN A 24 12.97 -25.16 6.50
N THR A 25 14.02 -24.49 6.98
CA THR A 25 15.43 -24.91 6.80
C THR A 25 15.96 -25.75 7.96
N ASN A 26 15.14 -26.66 8.52
CA ASN A 26 15.55 -27.53 9.63
C ASN A 26 16.50 -28.69 9.23
N SER A 27 17.33 -28.53 8.19
CA SER A 27 18.30 -29.55 7.77
C SER A 27 19.77 -29.13 7.88
N LEU A 28 20.12 -28.06 8.61
CA LEU A 28 21.52 -27.58 8.69
C LEU A 28 22.17 -27.96 10.04
N THR A 29 23.36 -28.56 9.94
CA THR A 29 24.17 -29.09 11.06
C THR A 29 24.84 -27.97 11.89
N PRO A 30 25.30 -28.25 13.13
CA PRO A 30 25.75 -27.22 14.08
C PRO A 30 26.90 -26.31 13.62
N SER A 31 27.69 -26.70 12.62
CA SER A 31 28.81 -25.90 12.09
C SER A 31 28.39 -24.78 11.12
N GLN A 32 27.11 -24.71 10.71
CA GLN A 32 26.61 -23.67 9.80
C GLN A 32 25.83 -22.55 10.49
N ARG A 33 26.07 -22.32 11.79
CA ARG A 33 25.50 -21.16 12.50
C ARG A 33 26.21 -19.86 12.07
N VAL A 34 26.13 -19.55 10.78
CA VAL A 34 26.23 -18.19 10.24
C VAL A 34 25.20 -17.37 11.00
N THR A 35 25.63 -16.26 11.59
CA THR A 35 24.78 -15.28 12.24
C THR A 35 23.56 -15.01 11.38
N THR A 36 22.41 -15.57 11.74
CA THR A 36 21.15 -15.24 11.09
C THR A 36 20.95 -13.74 11.29
N PRO A 37 20.91 -12.91 10.23
CA PRO A 37 20.62 -11.50 10.41
C PRO A 37 19.27 -11.44 11.13
N THR A 38 19.24 -10.76 12.27
CA THR A 38 17.99 -10.36 12.90
C THR A 38 17.23 -9.57 11.85
N MET A 39 16.25 -10.22 11.20
CA MET A 39 15.48 -9.60 10.13
C MET A 39 14.63 -8.50 10.75
N SER A 40 15.22 -7.31 10.87
CA SER A 40 14.55 -6.11 11.35
C SER A 40 13.31 -5.91 10.49
N ARG A 41 12.15 -5.71 11.15
CA ARG A 41 10.89 -5.51 10.44
C ARG A 41 11.06 -4.42 9.38
N PRO A 42 10.60 -4.64 8.12
CA PRO A 42 10.80 -3.68 7.06
C PRO A 42 10.15 -2.34 7.37
N ARG A 43 10.75 -1.26 6.89
CA ARG A 43 10.14 0.08 6.90
C ARG A 43 9.15 0.17 5.75
N VAL A 44 7.93 0.62 6.04
CA VAL A 44 6.84 0.65 5.06
C VAL A 44 6.37 2.09 4.86
N ALA A 45 6.34 2.53 3.60
CA ALA A 45 5.73 3.80 3.21
C ALA A 45 4.34 3.53 2.64
N TYR A 46 3.33 4.21 3.18
CA TYR A 46 1.95 4.13 2.72
C TYR A 46 1.58 5.43 2.00
N VAL A 47 1.48 5.38 0.67
CA VAL A 47 1.19 6.59 -0.12
C VAL A 47 -0.31 6.84 -0.15
N VAL A 48 -0.75 7.97 0.40
CA VAL A 48 -2.17 8.31 0.49
C VAL A 48 -2.40 9.82 0.57
N SER A 49 -3.45 10.28 -0.10
CA SER A 49 -4.07 11.59 0.15
C SER A 49 -5.56 11.51 -0.20
N GLU A 50 -6.35 12.41 0.36
CA GLU A 50 -7.78 12.48 0.06
C GLU A 50 -8.02 12.77 -1.44
N THR A 51 -7.23 13.67 -2.02
CA THR A 51 -7.32 14.02 -3.44
C THR A 51 -6.99 12.84 -4.34
N LEU A 52 -5.92 12.09 -4.04
CA LEU A 52 -5.57 10.88 -4.78
C LEU A 52 -6.67 9.83 -4.64
N ALA A 53 -7.15 9.58 -3.43
CA ALA A 53 -8.17 8.57 -3.18
C ALA A 53 -9.47 8.86 -3.96
N LYS A 54 -9.89 10.13 -4.03
CA LYS A 54 -11.05 10.57 -4.82
C LYS A 54 -10.81 10.45 -6.32
N ALA A 55 -9.67 10.95 -6.82
CA ALA A 55 -9.33 10.86 -8.24
C ALA A 55 -9.25 9.40 -8.71
N SER A 56 -8.60 8.52 -7.94
CA SER A 56 -8.53 7.09 -8.22
C SER A 56 -9.91 6.42 -8.19
N ALA A 57 -10.83 6.86 -7.32
CA ALA A 57 -12.18 6.31 -7.23
C ALA A 57 -13.10 6.76 -8.37
N ALA A 58 -12.75 7.82 -9.09
CA ALA A 58 -13.52 8.33 -10.22
C ALA A 58 -13.31 7.51 -11.51
N LEU A 59 -12.21 6.75 -11.59
CA LEU A 59 -11.91 5.90 -12.75
C LEU A 59 -12.94 4.76 -12.88
N PRO A 60 -13.46 4.47 -14.09
CA PRO A 60 -14.49 3.44 -14.29
C PRO A 60 -14.09 2.05 -13.76
N SER A 61 -12.83 1.66 -13.96
CA SER A 61 -12.28 0.37 -13.52
C SER A 61 -12.00 0.29 -12.01
N ASN A 62 -12.11 1.40 -11.28
CA ASN A 62 -11.71 1.52 -9.88
C ASN A 62 -12.79 2.22 -9.02
N ARG A 63 -14.05 2.21 -9.47
CA ARG A 63 -15.14 2.98 -8.87
C ARG A 63 -15.29 2.69 -7.37
N GLY A 64 -15.03 3.71 -6.55
CA GLY A 64 -15.18 3.64 -5.08
C GLY A 64 -14.18 2.75 -4.32
N ARG A 65 -13.21 2.13 -4.99
CA ARG A 65 -12.32 1.14 -4.35
C ARG A 65 -11.28 1.78 -3.44
N SER A 66 -10.67 2.89 -3.84
CA SER A 66 -9.61 3.56 -3.05
C SER A 66 -10.09 3.98 -1.65
N PRO A 67 -11.22 4.70 -1.46
CA PRO A 67 -11.75 5.00 -0.14
C PRO A 67 -11.97 3.76 0.73
N MET A 68 -12.49 2.68 0.15
CA MET A 68 -12.76 1.43 0.87
C MET A 68 -11.48 0.78 1.41
N VAL A 69 -10.42 0.73 0.59
CA VAL A 69 -9.11 0.19 0.99
C VAL A 69 -8.50 1.02 2.13
N HIS A 70 -8.55 2.35 2.03
CA HIS A 70 -8.01 3.22 3.08
C HIS A 70 -8.83 3.13 4.38
N ALA A 71 -10.16 3.03 4.27
CA ALA A 71 -11.04 2.82 5.43
C ALA A 71 -10.76 1.49 6.14
N LEU A 72 -10.54 0.42 5.38
CA LEU A 72 -10.17 -0.89 5.92
C LEU A 72 -8.81 -0.83 6.63
N ALA A 73 -7.80 -0.26 5.99
CA ALA A 73 -6.47 -0.09 6.59
C ALA A 73 -6.53 0.69 7.92
N ASN A 74 -7.39 1.73 7.97
CA ASN A 74 -7.63 2.49 9.18
C ASN A 74 -8.36 1.67 10.26
N ALA A 75 -9.41 0.91 9.89
CA ALA A 75 -10.17 0.07 10.81
C ALA A 75 -9.31 -1.05 11.43
N LEU A 76 -8.34 -1.58 10.69
CA LEU A 76 -7.37 -2.55 11.18
C LEU A 76 -6.27 -1.93 12.06
N GLY A 77 -6.25 -0.61 12.19
CA GLY A 77 -5.31 0.10 13.06
C GLY A 77 -3.90 0.23 12.48
N PHE A 78 -3.70 0.06 11.18
CA PHE A 78 -2.36 0.12 10.56
C PHE A 78 -1.65 1.46 10.72
N PHE A 79 -2.40 2.54 10.95
CA PHE A 79 -1.86 3.87 11.21
C PHE A 79 -1.57 4.15 12.69
N LYS A 80 -1.82 3.17 13.58
CA LYS A 80 -1.45 3.26 15.00
C LYS A 80 -0.03 2.74 15.17
N ALA A 81 0.82 3.54 15.82
CA ALA A 81 2.22 3.19 16.08
C ALA A 81 2.37 1.87 16.86
N GLU A 82 1.40 1.51 17.71
CA GLU A 82 1.41 0.23 18.45
C GLU A 82 1.25 -0.98 17.53
N THR A 83 0.52 -0.83 16.41
CA THR A 83 0.21 -1.95 15.51
C THR A 83 1.31 -2.12 14.48
N LEU A 84 1.74 -1.03 13.84
CA LEU A 84 2.80 -1.01 12.84
C LEU A 84 3.73 0.19 13.05
N PRO A 85 4.72 0.09 13.98
CA PRO A 85 5.61 1.21 14.31
C PRO A 85 6.50 1.66 13.15
N ASN A 86 6.69 0.79 12.16
CA ASN A 86 7.56 1.05 11.00
C ASN A 86 6.79 1.55 9.77
N LEU A 87 5.46 1.76 9.88
CA LEU A 87 4.64 2.29 8.80
C LEU A 87 4.54 3.82 8.90
N ARG A 88 4.74 4.52 7.78
CA ARG A 88 4.55 5.96 7.67
C ARG A 88 3.71 6.31 6.47
N ALA A 89 2.67 7.11 6.68
CA ALA A 89 1.84 7.61 5.59
C ALA A 89 2.51 8.83 4.94
N PHE A 90 2.49 8.89 3.61
CA PHE A 90 3.05 9.99 2.83
C PHE A 90 2.04 10.52 1.82
N LYS A 91 1.96 11.85 1.72
CA LYS A 91 1.20 12.52 0.66
C LYS A 91 2.01 12.48 -0.64
N PRO A 92 1.45 11.96 -1.75
CA PRO A 92 2.13 11.99 -3.04
C PRO A 92 2.19 13.41 -3.61
N SER A 93 3.23 13.69 -4.40
CA SER A 93 3.28 14.82 -5.33
C SER A 93 2.72 14.41 -6.69
N ALA A 94 2.15 15.37 -7.42
CA ALA A 94 1.78 15.13 -8.81
C ALA A 94 3.05 14.97 -9.66
N ALA A 95 3.05 13.99 -10.58
CA ALA A 95 4.14 13.83 -11.54
C ALA A 95 4.10 14.96 -12.57
N THR A 96 5.27 15.47 -12.94
CA THR A 96 5.40 16.47 -14.01
C THR A 96 5.36 15.79 -15.38
N SER A 97 5.11 16.56 -16.45
CA SER A 97 5.21 16.03 -17.81
C SER A 97 6.61 15.48 -18.10
N SER A 98 7.66 16.07 -17.54
CA SER A 98 9.03 15.57 -17.67
C SER A 98 9.20 14.20 -17.00
N ASP A 99 8.62 13.99 -15.82
CA ASP A 99 8.68 12.71 -15.11
C ASP A 99 7.98 11.61 -15.92
N LEU A 100 6.82 11.92 -16.50
CA LEU A 100 6.05 10.99 -17.32
C LEU A 100 6.75 10.67 -18.65
N CYS A 101 7.46 11.65 -19.22
CA CYS A 101 8.22 11.49 -20.46
C CYS A 101 9.50 10.65 -20.31
N LEU A 102 9.86 10.20 -19.10
CA LEU A 102 10.95 9.23 -18.91
C LEU A 102 10.63 7.87 -19.54
N PHE A 103 9.34 7.55 -19.68
CA PHE A 103 8.88 6.28 -20.24
C PHE A 103 7.90 6.45 -21.40
N HIS A 104 7.10 7.52 -21.40
CA HIS A 104 6.10 7.77 -22.44
C HIS A 104 6.57 8.82 -23.44
N ASP A 105 6.14 8.70 -24.70
CA ASP A 105 6.39 9.76 -25.68
C ASP A 105 5.64 11.04 -25.31
N SER A 106 6.26 12.19 -25.61
CA SER A 106 5.71 13.51 -25.29
C SER A 106 4.35 13.77 -25.96
N GLU A 107 4.14 13.25 -27.17
CA GLU A 107 2.87 13.35 -27.88
C GLU A 107 1.74 12.62 -27.15
N TYR A 108 2.01 11.42 -26.62
CA TYR A 108 1.04 10.65 -25.85
C TYR A 108 0.67 11.35 -24.55
N ILE A 109 1.65 11.89 -23.82
CA ILE A 109 1.38 12.66 -22.60
C ILE A 109 0.58 13.92 -22.90
N GLY A 110 0.89 14.61 -24.02
CA GLY A 110 0.10 15.75 -24.49
C GLY A 110 -1.34 15.38 -24.83
N TRP A 111 -1.56 14.22 -25.47
CA TRP A 111 -2.89 13.69 -25.75
C TRP A 111 -3.68 13.39 -24.47
N CYS A 112 -3.06 12.72 -23.48
CA CYS A 112 -3.67 12.46 -22.17
C CYS A 112 -4.12 13.73 -21.45
N HIS A 113 -3.31 14.79 -21.47
CA HIS A 113 -3.66 16.07 -20.85
C HIS A 113 -4.89 16.72 -21.51
N ARG A 114 -4.96 16.72 -22.85
CA ARG A 114 -6.10 17.28 -23.59
C ARG A 114 -7.39 16.54 -23.26
N ILE A 115 -7.36 15.22 -23.21
CA ILE A 115 -8.54 14.42 -22.88
C ILE A 115 -8.93 14.60 -21.42
N ALA A 116 -7.98 14.63 -20.49
CA ALA A 116 -8.28 14.86 -19.08
C ALA A 116 -9.01 16.20 -18.87
N HIS A 117 -8.53 17.27 -19.50
CA HIS A 117 -9.17 18.59 -19.43
C HIS A 117 -10.58 18.59 -20.05
N THR A 118 -10.77 17.85 -21.15
CA THR A 118 -12.05 17.83 -21.89
C THR A 118 -13.10 16.92 -21.24
N ALA A 119 -12.69 15.75 -20.75
CA ALA A 119 -13.58 14.70 -20.27
C ALA A 119 -13.82 14.76 -18.76
N LEU A 120 -12.89 15.31 -18.00
CA LEU A 120 -12.93 15.27 -16.53
C LEU A 120 -12.97 16.68 -15.88
N GLY A 121 -12.85 17.75 -16.66
CA GLY A 121 -13.04 19.13 -16.18
C GLY A 121 -12.00 19.58 -15.15
N PHE A 122 -10.78 19.05 -15.23
CA PHE A 122 -9.63 19.46 -14.43
C PHE A 122 -8.71 20.39 -15.21
#